data_AF-A0A7S3BR73-F1
#
_entry.id   AF-A0A7S3BR73-F1
#
_cell.length_a   1.000
_cell.length_b   1.000
_cell.length_c   1.000
_cell.angle_alpha   90.00
_cell.angle_beta   90.00
_cell.angle_gamma   90.00
#
_symmetry.space_group_name_H-M   'P 1'
#
loop_
_entity.id
_entity.type
_entity.pdbx_description
1 polymer ?
#
loop_
_entity_poly.entity_id
_entity_poly.type
_entity_poly.pdbx_seq_one_letter_code
_entity_poly.pdbx_strand_id
1 'polypeptide(L)'
;SGVIPAPIIMSPTSSKPVAVGVAVPMYFRDGICSCFNDVPICLAGCCCNFATTGQLYERVLQKKGMCQVVSLIVSICVLATYLSQNCQTHTFSGDELKANSYASFDADGGELSYKYAQVAEPAALPGYCAASGLLSLLSFAGFVITGLVTCQARKRIREEDNIMPVCCGPADDCCYGFFCTCLTQTQLFRHLASTANTKYKLCSPDGVATPV
;
A
#
# COMPACT_ATOMS: atom_id res chain seq x y z
N SER A 1 -23.46 -26.50 29.67
CA SER A 1 -22.68 -27.55 29.01
C SER A 1 -22.90 -27.47 27.51
N GLY A 2 -22.02 -26.77 26.79
CA GLY A 2 -22.06 -26.65 25.33
C GLY A 2 -20.88 -27.41 24.74
N VAL A 3 -21.17 -28.41 23.90
CA VAL A 3 -20.15 -29.23 23.23
C VAL A 3 -19.58 -28.44 22.07
N ILE A 4 -18.29 -28.11 22.13
CA ILE A 4 -17.53 -27.51 21.03
C ILE A 4 -17.11 -28.66 20.09
N PRO A 5 -17.49 -28.68 18.80
CA PRO A 5 -17.06 -29.72 17.89
C PRO A 5 -15.57 -29.56 17.55
N ALA A 6 -14.85 -30.68 17.52
CA ALA A 6 -13.42 -30.74 17.24
C ALA A 6 -13.10 -30.31 15.78
N PRO A 7 -11.90 -29.76 15.53
CA PRO A 7 -11.48 -29.37 14.19
C PRO A 7 -11.28 -30.58 13.27
N ILE A 8 -11.87 -30.51 12.08
CA ILE A 8 -11.73 -31.51 11.02
C ILE A 8 -10.32 -31.39 10.41
N ILE A 9 -9.47 -32.37 10.70
CA ILE A 9 -8.15 -32.50 10.08
C ILE A 9 -8.37 -33.09 8.67
N MET A 10 -8.25 -32.27 7.63
CA MET A 10 -8.22 -32.77 6.25
C MET A 10 -6.83 -33.31 5.93
N SER A 11 -6.70 -34.64 5.85
CA SER A 11 -5.49 -35.31 5.39
C SER A 11 -5.24 -35.05 3.91
N PRO A 12 -3.98 -34.85 3.46
CA PRO A 12 -3.66 -34.71 2.05
C PRO A 12 -3.87 -36.05 1.34
N THR A 13 -4.87 -36.10 0.46
CA THR A 13 -5.12 -37.23 -0.42
C THR A 13 -4.04 -37.31 -1.49
N SER A 14 -3.20 -38.35 -1.39
CA SER A 14 -2.31 -38.81 -2.45
C SER A 14 -3.13 -39.19 -3.68
N SER A 15 -3.08 -38.35 -4.72
CA SER A 15 -3.83 -38.55 -5.96
C SER A 15 -3.09 -39.50 -6.90
N LYS A 16 -3.75 -40.63 -7.24
CA LYS A 16 -3.43 -41.46 -8.39
C LYS A 16 -3.47 -40.62 -9.69
N PRO A 17 -2.69 -40.95 -10.73
CA PRO A 17 -2.76 -40.27 -12.02
C PRO A 17 -4.11 -40.59 -12.68
N VAL A 18 -4.96 -39.56 -12.78
CA VAL A 18 -6.25 -39.61 -13.46
C VAL A 18 -6.07 -39.14 -14.90
N ALA A 19 -6.82 -39.79 -15.80
CA ALA A 19 -6.89 -39.58 -17.24
C ALA A 19 -6.92 -38.11 -17.68
N VAL A 20 -6.49 -37.89 -18.93
CA VAL A 20 -6.46 -36.61 -19.68
C VAL A 20 -7.80 -35.87 -19.53
N GLY A 21 -7.90 -35.10 -18.45
CA GLY A 21 -9.05 -34.28 -18.10
C GLY A 21 -8.86 -32.88 -18.66
N VAL A 22 -9.94 -32.31 -19.16
CA VAL A 22 -10.02 -30.89 -19.54
C VAL A 22 -9.47 -30.07 -18.37
N ALA A 23 -8.36 -29.37 -18.59
CA ALA A 23 -7.74 -28.54 -17.56
C ALA A 23 -8.76 -27.49 -17.11
N VAL A 24 -9.26 -27.64 -15.89
CA VAL A 24 -10.18 -26.65 -15.31
C VAL A 24 -9.37 -25.37 -15.08
N PRO A 25 -9.85 -24.22 -15.58
CA PRO A 25 -9.26 -22.93 -15.28
C PRO A 25 -9.00 -22.76 -13.78
N MET A 26 -7.76 -22.52 -13.38
CA MET A 26 -7.46 -22.11 -12.02
C MET A 26 -7.58 -20.59 -11.92
N TYR A 27 -8.20 -20.12 -10.84
CA TYR A 27 -8.38 -18.71 -10.50
C TYR A 27 -7.74 -18.43 -9.15
N PHE A 28 -7.40 -17.16 -8.88
CA PHE A 28 -7.09 -16.75 -7.52
C PHE A 28 -8.25 -17.11 -6.58
N ARG A 29 -7.91 -17.53 -5.35
CA ARG A 29 -8.88 -17.99 -4.36
C ARG A 29 -10.07 -17.03 -4.19
N ASP A 30 -9.76 -15.74 -4.09
CA ASP A 30 -10.73 -14.68 -3.85
C ASP A 30 -10.60 -13.58 -4.91
N GLY A 31 -11.69 -12.86 -5.15
CA GLY A 31 -11.65 -11.60 -5.88
C GLY A 31 -10.92 -10.49 -5.12
N ILE A 32 -10.50 -9.45 -5.85
CA ILE A 32 -9.77 -8.30 -5.30
C ILE A 32 -10.64 -7.48 -4.35
N CYS A 33 -11.94 -7.35 -4.66
CA CYS A 33 -12.91 -6.67 -3.80
C CYS A 33 -13.29 -7.47 -2.55
N SER A 34 -12.88 -8.74 -2.44
CA SER A 34 -13.09 -9.54 -1.23
C SER A 34 -12.14 -9.13 -0.09
N CYS A 35 -11.37 -8.05 -0.24
CA CYS A 35 -10.48 -7.52 0.79
C CYS A 35 -11.18 -7.22 2.13
N PHE A 36 -12.46 -6.86 2.10
CA PHE A 36 -13.27 -6.60 3.29
C PHE A 36 -13.51 -7.85 4.15
N ASN A 37 -13.29 -9.04 3.60
CA ASN A 37 -13.38 -10.29 4.36
C ASN A 37 -12.15 -10.50 5.27
N ASP A 38 -11.06 -9.76 5.05
CA ASP A 38 -9.85 -9.80 5.86
C ASP A 38 -9.33 -8.37 6.11
N VAL A 39 -10.10 -7.64 6.91
CA VAL A 39 -9.83 -6.24 7.27
C VAL A 39 -8.40 -6.06 7.82
N PRO A 40 -7.84 -6.93 8.68
CA PRO A 40 -6.48 -6.77 9.16
C PRO A 40 -5.41 -6.78 8.06
N ILE A 41 -5.48 -7.73 7.10
CA ILE A 41 -4.53 -7.76 5.98
C ILE A 41 -4.75 -6.56 5.06
N CYS A 42 -6.02 -6.20 4.80
CA CYS A 42 -6.34 -5.02 3.98
C CYS A 42 -5.79 -3.74 4.60
N LEU A 43 -5.96 -3.55 5.91
CA LEU A 43 -5.45 -2.38 6.63
C LEU A 43 -3.92 -2.37 6.63
N ALA A 44 -3.27 -3.53 6.79
CA ALA A 44 -1.82 -3.62 6.66
C ALA A 44 -1.34 -3.25 5.25
N GLY A 45 -2.03 -3.69 4.19
CA GLY A 45 -1.71 -3.31 2.81
C GLY A 45 -1.96 -1.83 2.51
N CYS A 46 -2.98 -1.21 3.12
CA CYS A 46 -3.29 0.21 2.96
C CYS A 46 -2.36 1.12 3.77
N CYS A 47 -2.17 0.83 5.05
CA CYS A 47 -1.47 1.70 6.00
C CYS A 47 0.03 1.38 6.11
N CYS A 48 0.39 0.11 5.94
CA CYS A 48 1.75 -0.39 6.12
C CYS A 48 2.31 -0.99 4.82
N ASN A 49 1.98 -0.37 3.68
CA ASN A 49 2.35 -0.85 2.34
C ASN A 49 3.86 -1.10 2.20
N PHE A 50 4.69 -0.31 2.89
CA PHE A 50 6.14 -0.51 2.95
C PHE A 50 6.53 -1.88 3.49
N ALA A 51 5.91 -2.34 4.58
CA ALA A 51 6.20 -3.63 5.19
C ALA A 51 5.61 -4.77 4.37
N THR A 52 4.36 -4.65 3.92
CA THR A 52 3.71 -5.69 3.14
C THR A 52 4.38 -5.90 1.78
N THR A 53 4.85 -4.84 1.12
CA THR A 53 5.61 -4.95 -0.13
C THR A 53 6.93 -5.69 0.07
N GLY A 54 7.67 -5.38 1.13
CA GLY A 54 8.92 -6.08 1.46
C GLY A 54 8.69 -7.56 1.77
N GLN A 55 7.67 -7.88 2.57
CA GLN A 55 7.28 -9.26 2.87
C GLN A 55 6.88 -10.01 1.59
N LEU A 56 6.06 -9.39 0.74
CA LEU A 56 5.63 -10.00 -0.52
C LEU A 56 6.81 -10.26 -1.46
N TYR A 57 7.73 -9.30 -1.56
CA TYR A 57 8.94 -9.42 -2.40
C TYR A 57 9.79 -10.62 -1.97
N GLU A 58 10.16 -10.69 -0.69
CA GLU A 58 10.99 -11.78 -0.18
C GLU A 58 10.30 -13.14 -0.33
N ARG A 59 8.99 -13.19 -0.09
CA ARG A 59 8.20 -14.43 -0.16
C ARG A 59 8.08 -14.97 -1.57
N VAL A 60 7.62 -14.15 -2.49
CA VAL A 60 7.23 -14.63 -3.82
C VAL A 60 8.45 -14.73 -4.75
N LEU A 61 9.42 -13.83 -4.59
CA LEU A 61 10.66 -13.87 -5.38
C LEU A 61 11.78 -14.68 -4.72
N GLN A 62 11.52 -15.23 -3.52
CA GLN A 62 12.42 -16.11 -2.76
C GLN A 62 13.84 -15.53 -2.54
N LYS A 63 13.95 -14.19 -2.42
CA LYS A 63 15.21 -13.50 -2.15
C LYS A 63 15.35 -13.17 -0.67
N LYS A 64 16.02 -14.05 0.08
CA LYS A 64 16.22 -13.92 1.53
C LYS A 64 16.89 -12.59 1.90
N GLY A 65 16.40 -11.95 2.96
CA GLY A 65 16.95 -10.69 3.49
C GLY A 65 16.57 -9.43 2.71
N MET A 66 15.86 -9.56 1.60
CA MET A 66 15.42 -8.41 0.81
C MET A 66 14.17 -7.73 1.39
N CYS A 67 13.43 -8.37 2.31
CA CYS A 67 12.28 -7.76 2.97
C CYS A 67 12.66 -6.46 3.65
N GLN A 68 13.76 -6.45 4.43
CA GLN A 68 14.22 -5.26 5.15
C GLN A 68 14.65 -4.14 4.18
N VAL A 69 15.40 -4.49 3.14
CA VAL A 69 15.90 -3.52 2.15
C VAL A 69 14.74 -2.88 1.37
N VAL A 70 13.83 -3.70 0.84
CA VAL A 70 12.66 -3.21 0.09
C VAL A 70 11.75 -2.40 1.02
N SER A 71 11.49 -2.88 2.24
CA SER A 71 10.68 -2.14 3.21
C SER A 71 11.29 -0.79 3.55
N LEU A 72 12.63 -0.72 3.74
CA LEU A 72 13.33 0.53 4.01
C LEU A 72 13.21 1.50 2.84
N ILE A 73 13.47 1.04 1.61
CA ILE A 73 13.36 1.87 0.40
C ILE A 73 11.95 2.44 0.25
N VAL A 74 10.92 1.59 0.37
CA VAL A 74 9.52 2.03 0.26
C VAL A 74 9.14 2.96 1.42
N SER A 75 9.64 2.71 2.64
CA SER A 75 9.41 3.60 3.80
C SER A 75 9.97 5.00 3.57
N ILE A 76 11.17 5.11 3.00
CA ILE A 76 11.79 6.39 2.64
C ILE A 76 10.93 7.11 1.59
N CYS A 77 10.41 6.39 0.60
CA CYS A 77 9.55 6.98 -0.43
C CYS A 77 8.19 7.45 0.13
N VAL A 78 7.60 6.68 1.04
CA VAL A 78 6.36 7.06 1.74
C VAL A 78 6.60 8.29 2.62
N LEU A 79 7.70 8.33 3.37
CA LEU A 79 8.08 9.51 4.14
C LEU A 79 8.28 10.73 3.23
N ALA A 80 8.91 10.56 2.06
CA ALA A 80 9.05 11.63 1.08
C ALA A 80 7.69 12.15 0.57
N THR A 81 6.67 11.27 0.48
CA THR A 81 5.29 11.64 0.12
C THR A 81 4.64 12.48 1.22
N TYR A 82 4.78 12.08 2.49
CA TYR A 82 4.28 12.88 3.61
C TYR A 82 4.96 14.24 3.70
N LEU A 83 6.28 14.29 3.48
CA LEU A 83 7.03 15.55 3.47
C LEU A 83 6.63 16.45 2.29
N SER A 84 6.41 15.88 1.10
CA SER A 84 5.97 16.66 -0.07
C SER A 84 4.54 17.20 0.09
N GLN A 85 3.63 16.44 0.70
CA GLN A 85 2.27 16.91 1.02
C GLN A 85 2.28 18.06 2.02
N ASN A 86 3.02 17.92 3.13
CA ASN A 86 3.20 19.00 4.10
C ASN A 86 3.85 20.23 3.47
N CYS A 87 4.76 20.03 2.51
CA CYS A 87 5.40 21.10 1.77
C CYS A 87 4.39 21.87 0.89
N GLN A 88 3.49 21.17 0.21
CA GLN A 88 2.48 21.79 -0.65
C GLN A 88 1.40 22.53 0.13
N THR A 89 0.94 21.99 1.28
CA THR A 89 -0.10 22.66 2.10
C THR A 89 0.34 24.01 2.64
N HIS A 90 1.63 24.23 2.87
CA HIS A 90 2.17 25.52 3.29
C HIS A 90 2.37 26.52 2.13
N THR A 91 2.45 26.04 0.89
CA THR A 91 2.71 26.90 -0.29
C THR A 91 1.42 27.37 -0.96
N PHE A 92 0.31 26.64 -0.79
CA PHE A 92 -0.96 26.87 -1.48
C PHE A 92 -2.05 27.54 -0.62
N SER A 93 -1.72 28.11 0.53
CA SER A 93 -2.60 29.06 1.22
C SER A 93 -2.61 30.40 0.48
N GLY A 94 -3.05 30.38 -0.78
CA GLY A 94 -3.52 31.55 -1.51
C GLY A 94 -4.94 31.95 -1.10
N ASP A 95 -5.43 31.45 0.03
CA ASP A 95 -6.65 31.95 0.64
C ASP A 95 -6.47 33.45 0.93
N GLU A 96 -7.33 34.24 0.32
CA GLU A 96 -7.49 35.66 0.62
C GLU A 96 -7.99 35.78 2.06
N LEU A 97 -7.05 35.73 3.02
CA LEU A 97 -7.34 36.01 4.42
C LEU A 97 -7.74 37.47 4.54
N LYS A 98 -9.04 37.73 4.51
CA LYS A 98 -9.61 39.04 4.84
C LYS A 98 -9.47 39.26 6.34
N ALA A 99 -8.42 39.98 6.73
CA ALA A 99 -8.29 40.52 8.08
C ALA A 99 -9.49 41.44 8.36
N ASN A 100 -10.12 41.27 9.52
CA ASN A 100 -11.23 42.10 9.95
C ASN A 100 -10.87 42.85 11.25
N SER A 101 -11.36 44.08 11.41
CA SER A 101 -11.05 44.94 12.56
C SER A 101 -12.20 45.04 13.59
N TYR A 102 -13.07 44.02 13.69
CA TYR A 102 -14.32 44.12 14.46
C TYR A 102 -14.16 44.39 15.97
N ALA A 103 -12.96 44.27 16.53
CA ALA A 103 -12.72 44.41 17.96
C ALA A 103 -12.27 45.82 18.39
N SER A 104 -12.21 46.80 17.49
CA SER A 104 -11.76 48.15 17.82
C SER A 104 -12.94 49.11 17.91
N PHE A 105 -13.02 49.82 19.03
CA PHE A 105 -14.11 50.75 19.35
C PHE A 105 -13.52 52.12 19.70
N ASP A 106 -14.11 53.17 19.14
CA ASP A 106 -13.84 54.55 19.52
C ASP A 106 -14.95 55.05 20.44
N ALA A 107 -14.60 55.48 21.65
CA ALA A 107 -15.56 55.94 22.64
C ALA A 107 -16.28 57.22 22.22
N ASP A 108 -15.67 58.01 21.34
CA ASP A 108 -16.21 59.28 20.88
C ASP A 108 -17.05 59.14 19.59
N GLY A 109 -17.17 57.92 19.07
CA GLY A 109 -17.95 57.63 17.86
C GLY A 109 -17.29 58.04 16.54
N GLY A 110 -15.97 58.27 16.55
CA GLY A 110 -15.20 58.58 15.35
C GLY A 110 -14.98 57.38 14.43
N GLU A 111 -14.74 57.65 13.15
CA GLU A 111 -14.39 56.64 12.15
C GLU A 111 -12.91 56.23 12.31
N LEU A 112 -12.66 54.94 12.55
CA LEU A 112 -11.31 54.39 12.70
C LEU A 112 -10.72 54.00 11.34
N SER A 113 -9.58 54.61 10.97
CA SER A 113 -8.81 54.25 9.77
C SER A 113 -7.72 53.22 10.11
N TYR A 114 -7.88 51.97 9.65
CA TYR A 114 -6.87 50.92 9.83
C TYR A 114 -5.86 50.90 8.68
N LYS A 115 -4.58 50.77 9.02
CA LYS A 115 -3.50 50.52 8.05
C LYS A 115 -2.82 49.21 8.42
N TYR A 116 -2.91 48.23 7.55
CA TYR A 116 -2.16 46.99 7.68
C TYR A 116 -0.84 47.12 6.93
N ALA A 117 0.24 46.71 7.56
CA ALA A 117 1.55 46.61 6.94
C ALA A 117 2.09 45.20 7.15
N GLN A 118 2.68 44.64 6.10
CA GLN A 118 3.41 43.40 6.22
C GLN A 118 4.72 43.68 6.98
N VAL A 119 4.83 43.13 8.18
CA VAL A 119 5.99 43.35 9.08
C VAL A 119 7.13 42.36 8.86
N ALA A 120 6.89 41.27 8.11
CA ALA A 120 7.91 40.31 7.74
C ALA A 120 7.60 39.69 6.37
N GLU A 121 8.61 39.57 5.52
CA GLU A 121 8.56 38.66 4.37
C GLU A 121 9.03 37.28 4.84
N PRO A 122 8.29 36.19 4.53
CA PRO A 122 8.84 34.86 4.74
C PRO A 122 10.13 34.76 3.92
N ALA A 123 11.24 34.40 4.56
CA ALA A 123 12.48 34.14 3.86
C ALA A 123 12.21 33.01 2.86
N ALA A 124 12.07 33.35 1.58
CA ALA A 124 11.95 32.39 0.51
C ALA A 124 13.28 31.64 0.44
N LEU A 125 13.39 30.49 1.11
CA LEU A 125 14.56 29.64 1.02
C LEU A 125 14.61 29.07 -0.41
N PRO A 126 15.57 29.46 -1.27
CA PRO A 126 15.64 28.98 -2.66
C PRO A 126 15.83 27.45 -2.76
N GLY A 127 16.21 26.78 -1.66
CA GLY A 127 16.28 25.32 -1.58
C GLY A 127 14.92 24.60 -1.52
N TYR A 128 13.83 25.31 -1.23
CA TYR A 128 12.51 24.70 -1.00
C TYR A 128 11.91 24.08 -2.27
N CYS A 129 11.96 24.81 -3.39
CA CYS A 129 11.45 24.33 -4.68
C CYS A 129 12.23 23.10 -5.16
N ALA A 130 13.56 23.11 -5.06
CA ALA A 130 14.40 21.97 -5.43
C ALA A 130 14.14 20.73 -4.55
N ALA A 131 13.97 20.93 -3.23
CA ALA A 131 13.64 19.85 -2.31
C ALA A 131 12.28 19.22 -2.63
N SER A 132 11.26 20.03 -2.92
CA SER A 132 9.92 19.53 -3.27
C SER A 132 9.91 18.66 -4.53
N GLY A 133 10.71 19.03 -5.55
CA GLY A 133 10.88 18.24 -6.77
C GLY A 133 11.52 16.89 -6.51
N LEU A 134 12.61 16.86 -5.71
CA LEU A 134 13.26 15.61 -5.32
C LEU A 134 12.34 14.70 -4.50
N LEU A 135 11.61 15.25 -3.53
CA LEU A 135 10.63 14.50 -2.73
C LEU A 135 9.52 13.91 -3.61
N SER A 136 9.06 14.67 -4.62
CA SER A 136 8.06 14.19 -5.59
C SER A 136 8.59 13.03 -6.45
N LEU A 137 9.84 13.11 -6.90
CA LEU A 137 10.49 12.03 -7.64
C LEU A 137 10.66 10.76 -6.80
N LEU A 138 11.07 10.90 -5.53
CA LEU A 138 11.17 9.77 -4.60
C LEU A 138 9.79 9.14 -4.34
N SER A 139 8.75 9.96 -4.19
CA SER A 139 7.38 9.49 -4.02
C SER A 139 6.91 8.68 -5.24
N PHE A 140 7.16 9.21 -6.44
CA PHE A 140 6.85 8.51 -7.69
C PHE A 140 7.64 7.19 -7.84
N ALA A 141 8.94 7.20 -7.50
CA ALA A 141 9.75 6.01 -7.51
C ALA A 141 9.20 4.92 -6.56
N GLY A 142 8.76 5.30 -5.36
CA GLY A 142 8.11 4.39 -4.41
C GLY A 142 6.85 3.75 -4.99
N PHE A 143 5.97 4.55 -5.59
CA PHE A 143 4.77 4.05 -6.28
C PHE A 143 5.13 3.05 -7.39
N VAL A 144 6.14 3.38 -8.22
CA VAL A 144 6.61 2.50 -9.30
C VAL A 144 7.18 1.18 -8.76
N ILE A 145 8.05 1.25 -7.75
CA ILE A 145 8.66 0.07 -7.13
C ILE A 145 7.56 -0.84 -6.57
N THR A 146 6.65 -0.32 -5.77
CA THR A 146 5.57 -1.10 -5.17
C THR A 146 4.66 -1.74 -6.23
N GLY A 147 4.32 -0.99 -7.29
CA GLY A 147 3.52 -1.52 -8.41
C GLY A 147 4.23 -2.65 -9.15
N LEU A 148 5.52 -2.50 -9.45
CA LEU A 148 6.35 -3.51 -10.09
C LEU A 148 6.52 -4.77 -9.23
N VAL A 149 6.77 -4.61 -7.92
CA VAL A 149 6.88 -5.74 -6.99
C VAL A 149 5.56 -6.51 -6.95
N THR A 150 4.44 -5.81 -6.82
CA THR A 150 3.11 -6.43 -6.79
C THR A 150 2.80 -7.14 -8.12
N CYS A 151 3.14 -6.52 -9.25
CA CYS A 151 2.99 -7.10 -10.58
C CYS A 151 3.83 -8.38 -10.73
N GLN A 152 5.12 -8.34 -10.38
CA GLN A 152 6.01 -9.51 -10.46
C GLN A 152 5.54 -10.63 -9.53
N ALA A 153 5.13 -10.31 -8.31
CA ALA A 153 4.62 -11.27 -7.36
C ALA A 153 3.36 -11.97 -7.90
N ARG A 154 2.40 -11.19 -8.41
CA ARG A 154 1.18 -11.73 -9.02
C ARG A 154 1.49 -12.61 -10.23
N LYS A 155 2.37 -12.15 -11.13
CA LYS A 155 2.82 -12.93 -12.30
C LYS A 155 3.40 -14.26 -11.90
N ARG A 156 4.31 -14.25 -10.92
CA ARG A 156 4.98 -15.45 -10.42
C ARG A 156 4.00 -16.46 -9.84
N ILE A 157 3.06 -16.01 -9.00
CA ILE A 157 2.01 -16.87 -8.43
C ILE A 157 1.12 -17.45 -9.55
N ARG A 158 0.76 -16.66 -10.57
CA ARG A 158 -0.01 -17.18 -11.70
C ARG A 158 0.71 -18.26 -12.48
N GLU A 159 2.01 -18.07 -12.74
CA GLU A 159 2.84 -19.06 -13.42
C GLU A 159 2.99 -20.34 -12.59
N GLU A 160 3.15 -20.21 -11.27
CA GLU A 160 3.29 -21.34 -10.34
C GLU A 160 1.98 -22.14 -10.20
N ASP A 161 0.86 -21.45 -10.06
CA ASP A 161 -0.45 -22.04 -9.84
C ASP A 161 -1.29 -22.19 -11.12
N ASN A 162 -0.69 -22.01 -12.30
CA ASN A 162 -1.36 -22.06 -13.62
C ASN A 162 -2.67 -21.25 -13.68
N ILE A 163 -2.69 -20.05 -13.10
CA ILE A 163 -3.85 -19.15 -13.05
C ILE A 163 -3.92 -18.31 -14.33
N MET A 164 -5.08 -18.32 -15.00
CA MET A 164 -5.27 -17.57 -16.25
C MET A 164 -5.52 -16.06 -16.03
N PRO A 165 -5.06 -15.19 -16.96
CA PRO A 165 -5.42 -13.77 -16.97
C PRO A 165 -6.92 -13.58 -17.22
N VAL A 166 -7.54 -12.57 -16.59
CA VAL A 166 -8.99 -12.34 -16.68
C VAL A 166 -9.34 -11.10 -17.52
N CYS A 167 -8.90 -9.90 -17.11
CA CYS A 167 -9.35 -8.65 -17.73
C CYS A 167 -8.53 -8.27 -18.95
N CYS A 168 -7.21 -8.24 -18.78
CA CYS A 168 -6.35 -7.44 -19.65
C CYS A 168 -5.19 -8.27 -20.23
N GLY A 169 -5.40 -9.58 -20.36
CA GLY A 169 -4.42 -10.51 -20.94
C GLY A 169 -3.07 -10.45 -20.20
N PRO A 170 -1.94 -10.30 -20.92
CA PRO A 170 -0.62 -10.20 -20.31
C PRO A 170 -0.43 -9.00 -19.38
N ALA A 171 -1.18 -7.91 -19.60
CA ALA A 171 -1.07 -6.66 -18.83
C ALA A 171 -1.90 -6.66 -17.53
N ASP A 172 -2.72 -7.69 -17.30
CA ASP A 172 -3.61 -7.83 -16.14
C ASP A 172 -2.88 -7.57 -14.81
N ASP A 173 -1.65 -8.10 -14.66
CA ASP A 173 -0.87 -7.92 -13.43
C ASP A 173 -0.40 -6.50 -13.20
N CYS A 174 -0.06 -5.78 -14.26
CA CYS A 174 0.35 -4.37 -14.14
C CYS A 174 -0.86 -3.53 -13.75
N CYS A 175 -2.03 -3.75 -14.37
CA CYS A 175 -3.25 -3.04 -14.02
C CYS A 175 -3.58 -3.21 -12.53
N TYR A 176 -3.56 -4.45 -12.03
CA TYR A 176 -3.83 -4.70 -10.62
C TYR A 176 -2.71 -4.23 -9.67
N GLY A 177 -1.46 -4.25 -10.12
CA GLY A 177 -0.31 -3.77 -9.36
C GLY A 177 -0.32 -2.25 -9.15
N PHE A 178 -0.69 -1.47 -10.17
CA PHE A 178 -0.63 0.00 -10.13
C PHE A 178 -1.93 0.67 -9.67
N PHE A 179 -3.11 0.15 -10.05
CA PHE A 179 -4.38 0.82 -9.75
C PHE A 179 -5.01 0.37 -8.43
N CYS A 180 -4.72 -0.86 -7.98
CA CYS A 180 -5.37 -1.46 -6.82
C CYS A 180 -4.36 -2.17 -5.90
N THR A 181 -3.18 -1.58 -5.68
CA THR A 181 -2.06 -2.25 -5.01
C THR A 181 -2.45 -2.89 -3.67
N CYS A 182 -3.08 -2.16 -2.77
CA CYS A 182 -3.44 -2.68 -1.44
C CYS A 182 -4.40 -3.89 -1.52
N LEU A 183 -5.38 -3.81 -2.41
CA LEU A 183 -6.36 -4.87 -2.63
C LEU A 183 -5.69 -6.10 -3.27
N THR A 184 -4.81 -5.87 -4.24
CA THR A 184 -4.03 -6.92 -4.89
C THR A 184 -3.09 -7.61 -3.90
N GLN A 185 -2.37 -6.86 -3.07
CA GLN A 185 -1.52 -7.46 -2.02
C GLN A 185 -2.36 -8.31 -1.05
N THR A 186 -3.54 -7.84 -0.66
CA THR A 186 -4.46 -8.60 0.21
C THR A 186 -4.93 -9.91 -0.45
N GLN A 187 -5.26 -9.86 -1.74
CA GLN A 187 -5.58 -11.06 -2.52
C GLN A 187 -4.38 -12.04 -2.53
N LEU A 188 -3.17 -11.55 -2.80
CA LEU A 188 -1.95 -12.38 -2.86
C LEU A 188 -1.64 -13.01 -1.51
N PHE A 189 -1.71 -12.26 -0.40
CA PHE A 189 -1.45 -12.82 0.93
C PHE A 189 -2.48 -13.86 1.35
N ARG A 190 -3.76 -13.66 1.07
CA ARG A 190 -4.78 -14.68 1.36
C ARG A 190 -4.60 -15.94 0.52
N HIS A 191 -4.21 -15.77 -0.73
CA HIS A 191 -3.88 -16.88 -1.62
C HIS A 191 -2.68 -17.67 -1.07
N LEU A 192 -1.59 -16.97 -0.72
CA LEU A 192 -0.42 -17.57 -0.07
C LEU A 192 -0.72 -18.17 1.31
N ALA A 193 -1.69 -17.64 2.05
CA ALA A 193 -2.12 -18.22 3.33
C ALA A 193 -2.94 -19.51 3.15
N SER A 194 -3.70 -19.64 2.06
CA SER A 194 -4.42 -20.88 1.74
C SER A 194 -3.57 -21.97 1.12
N THR A 195 -2.47 -21.63 0.44
CA THR A 195 -1.63 -22.63 -0.19
C THR A 195 -0.85 -23.39 0.89
N ALA A 196 -0.97 -24.73 0.89
CA ALA A 196 -0.43 -25.60 1.94
C ALA A 196 1.09 -25.47 2.16
N ASN A 197 1.81 -25.02 1.13
CA ASN A 197 3.27 -24.92 1.13
C ASN A 197 3.82 -23.65 1.79
N THR A 198 3.00 -22.61 1.99
CA THR A 198 3.54 -21.26 2.26
C THR A 198 3.29 -20.75 3.68
N LYS A 199 2.36 -21.34 4.45
CA LYS A 199 2.04 -21.01 5.86
C LYS A 199 2.30 -19.54 6.23
N TYR A 200 1.74 -18.62 5.44
CA TYR A 200 2.02 -17.19 5.60
C TYR A 200 1.44 -16.65 6.92
N LYS A 201 2.20 -15.78 7.61
CA LYS A 201 1.74 -15.09 8.82
C LYS A 201 2.16 -13.62 8.79
N LEU A 202 1.18 -12.72 8.72
CA LEU A 202 1.37 -11.26 8.57
C LEU A 202 2.33 -10.65 9.61
N CYS A 203 2.18 -11.06 10.87
CA CYS A 203 2.99 -10.52 11.98
C CYS A 203 4.33 -11.25 12.18
N SER A 204 4.74 -12.15 11.28
CA SER A 204 6.10 -12.71 11.33
C SER A 204 7.08 -11.75 10.66
N PRO A 205 8.30 -11.53 11.20
CA PRO A 205 9.32 -10.66 10.59
C PRO A 205 9.63 -11.01 9.14
N ASP A 206 9.58 -12.29 8.81
CA ASP A 206 9.84 -12.84 7.49
C ASP A 206 8.55 -13.23 6.74
N GLY A 207 7.40 -13.28 7.42
CA GLY A 207 6.14 -13.78 6.89
C GLY A 207 5.92 -15.30 6.97
N VAL A 208 6.78 -16.12 7.64
CA VAL A 208 6.45 -17.56 7.89
C VAL A 208 5.76 -17.70 9.24
N ALA A 209 4.79 -18.62 9.36
CA ALA A 209 4.52 -19.23 10.65
C ALA A 209 5.73 -20.09 11.06
N THR A 210 6.49 -19.65 12.06
CA THR A 210 7.45 -20.53 12.74
C THR A 210 6.70 -21.75 13.29
N PRO A 211 7.16 -22.98 13.02
CA PRO A 211 6.61 -24.14 13.70
C PRO A 211 6.91 -23.98 15.20
N VAL A 212 5.83 -23.90 15.99
CA VAL A 212 5.87 -23.99 17.45
C VAL A 212 5.98 -25.46 17.82
#